data_AF-A0A5D0P321-F1
#
_entry.id   AF-A0A5D0P321-F1
#
_cell.length_a   1.000
_cell.length_b   1.000
_cell.length_c   1.000
_cell.angle_alpha   90.00
_cell.angle_beta   90.00
_cell.angle_gamma   90.00
#
_symmetry.space_group_name_H-M   'P 1'
#
loop_
_entity.id
_entity.type
_entity.pdbx_description
1 polymer ?
#
loop_
_entity_poly.entity_id
_entity_poly.type
_entity_poly.pdbx_seq_one_letter_code
_entity_poly.pdbx_strand_id
1 'polypeptide(L)'
;MRLTSPAQLLAAVTLATTGFVSVPGPAWAAAEPITQDFQTSSGSIGAGNHKTVTLKCPSTLPYIVSFGASTQINSDGDESHTHLIDAKANEPNRSVSVSFTNSEPLNTNPPADVSIKLHVTCSNVKPPHPPSVHFTKNVTLPPLGTFSSFVICPVSHPKLVETHEGHDPNLTRTKLNNFPGNIGGGATWENNDGFAPHPAWVRVYCTS
;
A
#
# COMPACT_ATOMS: atom_id res chain seq x y z
N MET A 1 32.75 -3.22 -61.89
CA MET A 1 31.43 -2.95 -62.50
C MET A 1 30.76 -1.81 -61.73
N ARG A 2 30.42 -0.71 -62.45
CA ARG A 2 29.58 0.48 -62.10
C ARG A 2 29.99 1.28 -60.84
N LEU A 3 30.63 2.47 -60.92
CA LEU A 3 30.10 3.83 -61.24
C LEU A 3 28.84 4.16 -60.42
N THR A 4 28.77 5.17 -59.53
CA THR A 4 28.98 6.62 -59.74
C THR A 4 29.11 7.42 -58.41
N SER A 5 29.98 8.44 -58.36
CA SER A 5 29.95 9.58 -57.39
C SER A 5 28.90 10.64 -57.79
N PRO A 6 28.87 11.90 -57.29
CA PRO A 6 29.25 12.54 -56.00
C PRO A 6 28.12 13.45 -55.43
N ALA A 7 28.30 14.07 -54.25
CA ALA A 7 27.94 15.49 -54.00
C ALA A 7 28.31 15.93 -52.58
N GLN A 8 29.30 16.82 -52.49
CA GLN A 8 29.47 17.75 -51.37
C GLN A 8 28.47 18.90 -51.52
N LEU A 9 27.99 19.48 -50.42
CA LEU A 9 27.86 20.94 -50.28
C LEU A 9 27.60 21.31 -48.81
N LEU A 10 28.65 21.83 -48.18
CA LEU A 10 28.57 22.76 -47.06
C LEU A 10 27.96 24.07 -47.58
N ALA A 11 26.92 24.57 -46.92
CA ALA A 11 26.54 25.98 -47.00
C ALA A 11 25.99 26.42 -45.65
N ALA A 12 26.86 27.07 -44.88
CA ALA A 12 26.45 27.92 -43.77
C ALA A 12 25.90 29.23 -44.36
N VAL A 13 24.70 29.62 -43.97
CA VAL A 13 24.23 31.01 -44.06
C VAL A 13 23.70 31.39 -42.68
N THR A 14 24.53 32.10 -41.93
CA THR A 14 24.10 32.99 -40.87
C THR A 14 23.71 34.32 -41.50
N LEU A 15 22.48 34.76 -41.29
CA LEU A 15 22.09 36.17 -41.35
C LEU A 15 21.04 36.41 -40.27
N ALA A 16 21.48 37.08 -39.22
CA ALA A 16 20.64 37.62 -38.17
C ALA A 16 19.77 38.75 -38.74
N THR A 17 18.48 38.73 -38.45
CA THR A 17 17.67 39.95 -38.35
C THR A 17 16.79 39.85 -37.12
N THR A 18 17.00 40.84 -36.25
CA THR A 18 16.27 41.19 -35.05
C THR A 18 14.76 41.15 -35.23
N GLY A 19 14.11 40.38 -34.37
CA GLY A 19 12.68 40.46 -34.08
C GLY A 19 12.45 39.80 -32.74
N PHE A 20 12.59 40.55 -31.65
CA PHE A 20 12.05 40.15 -30.35
C PHE A 20 10.53 40.16 -30.46
N VAL A 21 9.96 39.10 -31.05
CA VAL A 21 8.62 38.68 -30.69
C VAL A 21 8.83 37.82 -29.46
N SER A 22 8.56 38.41 -28.29
CA SER A 22 8.27 37.64 -27.10
C SER A 22 7.09 36.74 -27.44
N VAL A 23 7.38 35.53 -27.90
CA VAL A 23 6.41 34.45 -27.88
C VAL A 23 6.09 34.30 -26.40
N PRO A 24 4.85 34.55 -25.94
CA PRO A 24 4.45 34.00 -24.67
C PRO A 24 4.55 32.50 -24.89
N GLY A 25 5.67 31.91 -24.48
CA GLY A 25 5.76 30.47 -24.35
C GLY A 25 4.52 30.03 -23.58
N PRO A 26 3.88 28.91 -23.96
CA PRO A 26 2.65 28.50 -23.33
C PRO A 26 2.92 28.34 -21.82
N ALA A 27 2.54 29.36 -21.05
CA ALA A 27 2.18 29.16 -19.67
C ALA A 27 1.13 28.05 -19.69
N TRP A 28 1.21 27.14 -18.71
CA TRP A 28 0.47 25.88 -18.68
C TRP A 28 1.12 24.74 -19.47
N ALA A 29 2.38 24.44 -19.15
CA ALA A 29 2.66 23.03 -18.88
C ALA A 29 1.75 22.66 -17.72
N ALA A 30 0.60 22.04 -18.01
CA ALA A 30 -0.18 21.35 -16.99
C ALA A 30 0.83 20.43 -16.30
N ALA A 31 1.19 20.76 -15.06
CA ALA A 31 2.13 19.96 -14.30
C ALA A 31 1.60 18.52 -14.37
N GLU A 32 2.41 17.60 -14.87
CA GLU A 32 2.00 16.21 -14.98
C GLU A 32 1.48 15.75 -13.60
N PRO A 33 0.47 14.87 -13.55
CA PRO A 33 0.01 14.31 -12.29
C PRO A 33 1.20 13.67 -11.57
N ILE A 34 1.62 14.26 -10.46
CA ILE A 34 2.63 13.71 -9.57
C ILE A 34 1.87 12.94 -8.51
N THR A 35 2.24 11.66 -8.38
CA THR A 35 1.73 10.78 -7.34
C THR A 35 2.92 10.20 -6.59
N GLN A 36 2.89 10.25 -5.26
CA GLN A 36 3.96 9.76 -4.40
C GLN A 36 3.41 9.01 -3.20
N ASP A 37 4.14 7.98 -2.77
CA ASP A 37 3.83 7.18 -1.60
C ASP A 37 4.60 7.67 -0.38
N PHE A 38 3.89 7.81 0.72
CA PHE A 38 4.41 8.20 2.03
C PHE A 38 4.16 7.09 3.03
N GLN A 39 5.13 6.85 3.91
CA GLN A 39 5.05 5.80 4.92
C GLN A 39 5.37 6.34 6.31
N THR A 40 4.70 5.78 7.31
CA THR A 40 5.04 5.99 8.73
C THR A 40 4.78 4.71 9.51
N SER A 41 5.40 4.57 10.70
CA SER A 41 5.21 3.42 11.58
C SER A 41 4.68 3.84 12.93
N SER A 42 3.88 2.98 13.56
CA SER A 42 3.52 3.11 14.97
C SER A 42 4.71 2.97 15.91
N GLY A 43 5.83 2.36 15.49
CA GLY A 43 6.74 1.73 16.44
C GLY A 43 6.07 0.57 17.18
N SER A 44 6.69 0.09 18.26
CA SER A 44 6.20 -1.07 19.00
C SER A 44 4.91 -0.82 19.79
N ILE A 45 4.02 -1.81 19.84
CA ILE A 45 2.73 -1.84 20.50
C ILE A 45 2.67 -3.12 21.33
N GLY A 46 2.72 -2.98 22.66
CA GLY A 46 2.66 -4.13 23.56
C GLY A 46 1.29 -4.80 23.58
N ALA A 47 1.24 -6.02 24.10
CA ALA A 47 0.04 -6.83 24.28
C ALA A 47 -1.13 -6.06 24.93
N GLY A 48 -2.35 -6.29 24.46
CA GLY A 48 -3.58 -5.66 24.96
C GLY A 48 -3.71 -4.14 24.72
N ASN A 49 -2.77 -3.51 24.01
CA ASN A 49 -2.81 -2.06 23.77
C ASN A 49 -3.43 -1.70 22.41
N HIS A 50 -4.04 -0.52 22.38
CA HIS A 50 -4.54 0.11 21.16
C HIS A 50 -3.64 1.29 20.79
N LYS A 51 -3.51 1.59 19.50
CA LYS A 51 -2.83 2.81 19.05
C LYS A 51 -3.37 3.27 17.70
N THR A 52 -3.27 4.57 17.49
CA THR A 52 -3.68 5.24 16.25
C THR A 52 -2.46 5.88 15.62
N VAL A 53 -2.23 5.58 14.35
CA VAL A 53 -1.17 6.17 13.54
C VAL A 53 -1.80 7.14 12.57
N THR A 54 -1.22 8.32 12.46
CA THR A 54 -1.70 9.36 11.55
C THR A 54 -0.57 9.79 10.63
N LEU A 55 -0.89 9.91 9.34
CA LEU A 55 0.02 10.43 8.32
C LEU A 55 -0.68 11.56 7.56
N LYS A 56 0.07 12.61 7.24
CA LYS A 56 -0.45 13.78 6.53
C LYS A 56 0.26 13.92 5.19
N CYS A 57 -0.52 14.08 4.12
CA CYS A 57 0.02 14.40 2.81
C CYS A 57 0.68 15.79 2.84
N PRO A 58 1.81 15.98 2.14
CA PRO A 58 2.48 17.28 2.08
C PRO A 58 1.61 18.30 1.36
N SER A 59 1.85 19.60 1.62
CA SER A 59 1.06 20.66 1.01
C SER A 59 1.14 20.72 -0.51
N THR A 60 2.23 20.21 -1.09
CA THR A 60 2.47 20.12 -2.52
C THR A 60 1.70 18.98 -3.20
N LEU A 61 1.26 17.96 -2.45
CA LEU A 61 0.47 16.82 -2.93
C LEU A 61 -0.76 16.64 -2.02
N PRO A 62 -1.75 17.55 -2.03
CA PRO A 62 -2.76 17.60 -1.00
C PRO A 62 -3.84 16.52 -1.09
N TYR A 63 -3.98 15.83 -2.23
CA TYR A 63 -5.07 14.90 -2.46
C TYR A 63 -4.67 13.48 -2.09
N ILE A 64 -5.46 12.81 -1.26
CA ILE A 64 -5.26 11.41 -0.91
C ILE A 64 -5.82 10.56 -2.06
N VAL A 65 -4.99 9.69 -2.64
CA VAL A 65 -5.38 8.78 -3.74
C VAL A 65 -5.75 7.41 -3.18
N SER A 66 -4.93 6.92 -2.26
CA SER A 66 -5.15 5.64 -1.60
C SER A 66 -4.43 5.62 -0.27
N PHE A 67 -4.91 4.79 0.66
CA PHE A 67 -4.21 4.54 1.88
C PHE A 67 -4.43 3.11 2.37
N GLY A 68 -3.49 2.64 3.15
CA GLY A 68 -3.57 1.32 3.72
C GLY A 68 -2.62 1.09 4.86
N ALA A 69 -2.85 0.04 5.62
CA ALA A 69 -1.95 -0.37 6.69
C ALA A 69 -1.44 -1.79 6.47
N SER A 70 -0.20 -2.01 6.86
CA SER A 70 0.44 -3.32 6.94
C SER A 70 0.99 -3.56 8.33
N THR A 71 0.87 -4.78 8.81
CA THR A 71 1.42 -5.23 10.08
C THR A 71 2.88 -5.68 9.93
N GLN A 72 3.66 -5.47 11.00
CA GLN A 72 5.02 -5.99 11.16
C GLN A 72 5.24 -6.34 12.64
N ILE A 73 5.59 -7.57 12.96
CA ILE A 73 5.97 -7.97 14.34
C ILE A 73 7.48 -7.97 14.50
N ASN A 74 7.96 -7.52 15.67
CA ASN A 74 9.38 -7.47 16.01
C ASN A 74 9.95 -8.81 16.53
N SER A 75 9.12 -9.87 16.54
CA SER A 75 9.43 -11.23 16.97
C SER A 75 8.81 -12.20 15.96
N ASP A 76 9.60 -13.17 15.49
CA ASP A 76 9.42 -13.99 14.27
C ASP A 76 8.13 -14.86 14.15
N GLY A 77 7.12 -14.65 14.98
CA GLY A 77 6.07 -15.63 15.21
C GLY A 77 4.83 -15.53 14.33
N ASP A 78 3.98 -14.53 14.55
CA ASP A 78 2.60 -14.63 14.09
C ASP A 78 1.84 -13.30 14.19
N GLU A 79 1.39 -12.72 13.06
CA GLU A 79 0.57 -11.49 13.06
C GLU A 79 -0.90 -11.72 13.39
N SER A 80 -1.29 -12.94 13.78
CA SER A 80 -2.64 -13.29 14.22
C SER A 80 -3.20 -12.32 15.28
N HIS A 81 -2.33 -11.76 16.13
CA HIS A 81 -2.65 -10.85 17.23
C HIS A 81 -3.00 -9.41 16.83
N THR A 82 -2.99 -9.07 15.54
CA THR A 82 -3.29 -7.69 15.13
C THR A 82 -4.66 -7.56 14.48
N HIS A 83 -5.46 -6.61 14.99
CA HIS A 83 -6.76 -6.26 14.43
C HIS A 83 -6.84 -4.77 14.13
N LEU A 84 -7.26 -4.47 12.90
CA LEU A 84 -7.66 -3.14 12.51
C LEU A 84 -9.03 -2.82 13.12
N ILE A 85 -9.15 -1.65 13.76
CA ILE A 85 -10.42 -1.17 14.32
C ILE A 85 -11.08 -0.22 13.32
N ASP A 86 -10.33 0.78 12.87
CA ASP A 86 -10.89 1.88 12.09
C ASP A 86 -9.82 2.53 11.21
N ALA A 87 -10.24 3.14 10.10
CA ALA A 87 -9.35 3.80 9.16
C ALA A 87 -10.07 4.96 8.45
N LYS A 88 -9.61 6.21 8.68
CA LYS A 88 -10.29 7.42 8.20
C LYS A 88 -9.36 8.30 7.39
N ALA A 89 -9.85 8.76 6.24
CA ALA A 89 -9.30 9.92 5.57
C ALA A 89 -10.02 11.19 6.02
N ASN A 90 -9.26 12.19 6.43
CA ASN A 90 -9.72 13.55 6.72
C ASN A 90 -9.15 14.47 5.64
N GLU A 91 -9.88 14.59 4.53
CA GLU A 91 -9.54 15.42 3.37
C GLU A 91 -9.26 16.89 3.76
N PRO A 92 -10.09 17.57 4.60
CA PRO A 92 -9.79 18.94 5.04
C PRO A 92 -8.41 19.09 5.69
N ASN A 93 -7.99 18.11 6.50
CA ASN A 93 -6.68 18.13 7.15
C ASN A 93 -5.59 17.43 6.34
N ARG A 94 -5.92 16.86 5.17
CA ARG A 94 -5.04 16.05 4.31
C ARG A 94 -4.39 14.89 5.07
N SER A 95 -5.10 14.34 6.04
CA SER A 95 -4.55 13.36 6.98
C SER A 95 -5.33 12.07 6.96
N VAL A 96 -4.62 10.95 7.02
CA VAL A 96 -5.18 9.62 7.19
C VAL A 96 -4.82 9.13 8.58
N SER A 97 -5.80 8.56 9.28
CA SER A 97 -5.60 7.95 10.60
C SER A 97 -6.06 6.50 10.56
N VAL A 98 -5.22 5.60 11.05
CA VAL A 98 -5.52 4.17 11.18
C VAL A 98 -5.37 3.75 12.63
N SER A 99 -6.41 3.11 13.16
CA SER A 99 -6.50 2.62 14.53
C SER A 99 -6.49 1.11 14.55
N PHE A 100 -5.72 0.55 15.48
CA PHE A 100 -5.55 -0.89 15.62
C PHE A 100 -5.42 -1.29 17.10
N THR A 101 -5.51 -2.59 17.33
CA THR A 101 -5.25 -3.21 18.63
C THR A 101 -4.34 -4.43 18.47
N ASN A 102 -3.45 -4.60 19.45
CA ASN A 102 -2.74 -5.85 19.67
C ASN A 102 -3.60 -6.71 20.62
N SER A 103 -4.28 -7.71 20.07
CA SER A 103 -5.13 -8.66 20.80
C SER A 103 -4.33 -9.74 21.54
N GLU A 104 -3.00 -9.68 21.51
CA GLU A 104 -2.17 -10.60 22.27
C GLU A 104 -2.54 -10.56 23.76
N PRO A 105 -2.78 -11.71 24.41
CA PRO A 105 -3.03 -11.76 25.84
C PRO A 105 -1.84 -11.20 26.64
N LEU A 106 -2.14 -10.41 27.68
CA LEU A 106 -1.11 -9.81 28.56
C LEU A 106 -0.23 -10.84 29.27
N ASN A 107 -0.68 -12.09 29.36
CA ASN A 107 0.00 -13.20 30.02
C ASN A 107 0.83 -14.08 29.06
N THR A 108 0.91 -13.76 27.77
CA THR A 108 1.83 -14.49 26.88
C THR A 108 3.28 -14.17 27.22
N ASN A 109 4.13 -15.19 27.22
CA ASN A 109 5.55 -15.06 27.53
C ASN A 109 6.40 -15.79 26.47
N PRO A 110 7.29 -15.07 25.75
CA PRO A 110 7.50 -13.62 25.80
C PRO A 110 6.30 -12.86 25.20
N PRO A 111 6.01 -11.63 25.64
CA PRO A 111 4.98 -10.81 25.03
C PRO A 111 5.35 -10.47 23.58
N ALA A 112 4.37 -10.56 22.68
CA ALA A 112 4.56 -10.20 21.27
C ALA A 112 4.30 -8.71 21.05
N ASP A 113 5.33 -8.03 20.58
CA ASP A 113 5.32 -6.60 20.25
C ASP A 113 5.02 -6.42 18.76
N VAL A 114 3.90 -5.75 18.48
CA VAL A 114 3.44 -5.50 17.11
C VAL A 114 3.85 -4.09 16.69
N SER A 115 4.08 -3.87 15.40
CA SER A 115 4.13 -2.55 14.79
C SER A 115 3.27 -2.52 13.54
N ILE A 116 2.77 -1.34 13.18
CA ILE A 116 1.98 -1.12 11.97
C ILE A 116 2.63 -0.02 11.16
N LYS A 117 2.72 -0.27 9.86
CA LYS A 117 3.12 0.70 8.86
C LYS A 117 1.88 1.20 8.13
N LEU A 118 1.70 2.51 8.16
CA LEU A 118 0.68 3.21 7.39
C LEU A 118 1.32 3.69 6.09
N HIS A 119 0.68 3.37 4.97
CA HIS A 119 1.04 3.79 3.62
C HIS A 119 -0.05 4.73 3.11
N VAL A 120 0.34 5.88 2.57
CA VAL A 120 -0.58 6.85 1.97
C VAL A 120 0.00 7.33 0.65
N THR A 121 -0.77 7.18 -0.40
CA THR A 121 -0.46 7.70 -1.73
C THR A 121 -1.13 9.05 -1.89
N CYS A 122 -0.35 10.09 -2.17
CA CYS A 122 -0.83 11.45 -2.33
C CYS A 122 -0.57 11.97 -3.75
N SER A 123 -1.40 12.89 -4.23
CA SER A 123 -1.26 13.52 -5.55
C SER A 123 -1.44 15.04 -5.52
N ASN A 124 -0.85 15.72 -6.50
CA ASN A 124 -1.11 17.13 -6.82
C ASN A 124 -2.44 17.34 -7.56
N VAL A 125 -3.06 16.28 -8.11
CA VAL A 125 -4.33 16.33 -8.84
C VAL A 125 -5.41 15.59 -8.07
N LYS A 126 -6.62 16.16 -8.02
CA LYS A 126 -7.76 15.52 -7.35
C LYS A 126 -8.14 14.23 -8.07
N PRO A 127 -8.17 13.07 -7.39
CA PRO A 127 -8.58 11.82 -8.01
C PRO A 127 -10.07 11.85 -8.40
N PRO A 128 -10.45 11.13 -9.47
CA PRO A 128 -11.84 11.06 -9.94
C PRO A 128 -12.75 10.24 -9.01
N HIS A 129 -12.16 9.44 -8.12
CA HIS A 129 -12.86 8.54 -7.21
C HIS A 129 -12.42 8.81 -5.76
N PRO A 130 -13.26 8.44 -4.76
CA PRO A 130 -12.84 8.44 -3.37
C PRO A 130 -11.57 7.60 -3.16
N PRO A 131 -10.77 7.91 -2.12
CA PRO A 131 -9.54 7.17 -1.87
C PRO A 131 -9.81 5.68 -1.69
N SER A 132 -8.98 4.84 -2.33
CA SER A 132 -9.06 3.40 -2.10
C SER A 132 -8.41 3.02 -0.77
N VAL A 133 -9.05 2.12 -0.04
CA VAL A 133 -8.59 1.68 1.28
C VAL A 133 -8.21 0.21 1.23
N HIS A 134 -7.00 -0.13 1.67
CA HIS A 134 -6.53 -1.51 1.69
C HIS A 134 -5.77 -1.88 2.96
N PHE A 135 -5.83 -3.13 3.36
CA PHE A 135 -5.14 -3.63 4.55
C PHE A 135 -4.42 -4.91 4.22
N THR A 136 -3.13 -4.95 4.51
CA THR A 136 -2.30 -6.14 4.29
C THR A 136 -1.93 -6.73 5.64
N LYS A 137 -2.21 -8.01 5.82
CA LYS A 137 -1.78 -8.80 6.98
C LYS A 137 -0.75 -9.81 6.49
N ASN A 138 0.47 -9.72 6.98
CA ASN A 138 1.51 -10.72 6.73
C ASN A 138 1.39 -11.81 7.79
N VAL A 139 1.79 -13.03 7.49
CA VAL A 139 1.77 -14.14 8.43
C VAL A 139 2.93 -15.07 8.13
N THR A 140 3.45 -15.72 9.16
CA THR A 140 4.45 -16.77 9.03
C THR A 140 3.76 -18.09 9.36
N LEU A 141 3.67 -18.98 8.37
CA LEU A 141 3.04 -20.27 8.58
C LEU A 141 4.00 -21.22 9.29
N PRO A 142 3.56 -21.94 10.34
CA PRO A 142 4.40 -22.93 10.99
C PRO A 142 4.74 -24.09 10.04
N PRO A 143 5.83 -24.84 10.31
CA PRO A 143 6.10 -26.09 9.60
C PRO A 143 4.94 -27.07 9.76
N LEU A 144 4.57 -27.75 8.67
CA LEU A 144 3.46 -28.70 8.57
C LEU A 144 2.10 -28.19 9.07
N GLY A 145 1.17 -28.04 8.14
CA GLY A 145 -0.25 -27.91 8.46
C GLY A 145 -0.97 -26.88 7.64
N THR A 146 -2.24 -26.66 7.99
CA THR A 146 -3.11 -25.69 7.33
C THR A 146 -3.28 -24.46 8.22
N PHE A 147 -3.10 -23.27 7.63
CA PHE A 147 -3.24 -22.01 8.35
C PHE A 147 -4.17 -21.07 7.58
N SER A 148 -5.02 -20.34 8.31
CA SER A 148 -5.92 -19.35 7.73
C SER A 148 -5.66 -17.97 8.33
N SER A 149 -5.49 -16.97 7.45
CA SER A 149 -5.39 -15.58 7.85
C SER A 149 -6.58 -14.79 7.33
N PHE A 150 -7.06 -13.86 8.13
CA PHE A 150 -8.27 -13.10 7.88
C PHE A 150 -8.07 -11.63 8.23
N VAL A 151 -8.67 -10.76 7.41
CA VAL A 151 -8.71 -9.31 7.64
C VAL A 151 -10.14 -8.85 7.50
N ILE A 152 -10.63 -8.21 8.57
CA ILE A 152 -11.96 -7.60 8.61
C ILE A 152 -11.83 -6.15 8.16
N CYS A 153 -12.76 -5.72 7.32
CA CYS A 153 -12.85 -4.34 6.89
C CYS A 153 -13.19 -3.41 8.07
N PRO A 154 -12.59 -2.21 8.16
CA PRO A 154 -12.80 -1.31 9.29
C PRO A 154 -14.24 -0.79 9.31
N VAL A 155 -14.70 -0.32 10.48
CA VAL A 155 -16.07 0.19 10.67
C VAL A 155 -16.44 1.31 9.70
N SER A 156 -15.48 2.18 9.36
CA SER A 156 -15.65 3.27 8.40
C SER A 156 -15.75 2.83 6.94
N HIS A 157 -15.26 1.63 6.62
CA HIS A 157 -15.28 1.06 5.27
C HIS A 157 -15.73 -0.40 5.33
N PRO A 158 -16.97 -0.69 5.75
CA PRO A 158 -17.35 -2.03 6.23
C PRO A 158 -17.51 -3.07 5.11
N LYS A 159 -17.44 -2.67 3.83
CA LYS A 159 -17.67 -3.56 2.70
C LYS A 159 -16.36 -3.95 2.02
N LEU A 160 -16.13 -5.25 1.90
CA LEU A 160 -15.09 -5.86 1.09
C LEU A 160 -15.41 -5.67 -0.40
N VAL A 161 -14.44 -5.16 -1.13
CA VAL A 161 -14.43 -5.07 -2.59
C VAL A 161 -13.69 -6.26 -3.18
N GLU A 162 -12.48 -6.52 -2.67
CA GLU A 162 -11.59 -7.53 -3.23
C GLU A 162 -10.63 -8.09 -2.17
N THR A 163 -10.25 -9.36 -2.32
CA THR A 163 -9.23 -10.03 -1.51
C THR A 163 -8.13 -10.53 -2.43
N HIS A 164 -6.90 -10.13 -2.12
CA HIS A 164 -5.68 -10.65 -2.72
C HIS A 164 -4.89 -11.42 -1.68
N GLU A 165 -4.07 -12.34 -2.14
CA GLU A 165 -3.15 -13.07 -1.30
C GLU A 165 -1.85 -13.32 -2.05
N GLY A 166 -0.78 -13.54 -1.31
CA GLY A 166 0.45 -14.08 -1.85
C GLY A 166 1.18 -14.90 -0.80
N HIS A 167 1.95 -15.88 -1.26
CA HIS A 167 2.63 -16.83 -0.39
C HIS A 167 3.93 -17.29 -1.04
N ASP A 168 4.83 -17.84 -0.21
CA ASP A 168 6.03 -18.52 -0.70
C ASP A 168 5.65 -19.70 -1.64
N PRO A 169 6.43 -20.02 -2.70
CA PRO A 169 6.17 -21.15 -3.57
C PRO A 169 6.05 -22.52 -2.87
N ASN A 170 6.60 -22.68 -1.67
CA ASN A 170 6.51 -23.90 -0.87
C ASN A 170 5.17 -24.04 -0.14
N LEU A 171 4.33 -23.00 -0.16
CA LEU A 171 2.96 -23.03 0.33
C LEU A 171 1.99 -23.31 -0.81
N THR A 172 0.90 -24.00 -0.51
CA THR A 172 -0.22 -24.17 -1.44
C THR A 172 -1.43 -23.41 -0.93
N ARG A 173 -1.94 -22.42 -1.68
CA ARG A 173 -3.25 -21.84 -1.36
C ARG A 173 -4.33 -22.90 -1.54
N THR A 174 -5.04 -23.20 -0.46
CA THR A 174 -6.17 -24.13 -0.47
C THR A 174 -7.50 -23.41 -0.65
N LYS A 175 -7.62 -22.17 -0.16
CA LYS A 175 -8.88 -21.42 -0.25
C LYS A 175 -8.68 -19.91 -0.17
N LEU A 176 -9.48 -19.16 -0.95
CA LEU A 176 -9.73 -17.75 -0.71
C LEU A 176 -11.04 -17.63 0.09
N ASN A 177 -10.99 -16.94 1.23
CA ASN A 177 -12.10 -16.82 2.17
C ASN A 177 -12.73 -15.45 2.08
N ASN A 178 -14.06 -15.41 2.03
CA ASN A 178 -14.85 -14.18 2.21
C ASN A 178 -15.78 -14.38 3.40
N PHE A 179 -15.91 -13.36 4.24
CA PHE A 179 -16.82 -13.40 5.38
C PHE A 179 -18.27 -13.17 4.93
N PRO A 180 -19.26 -13.80 5.58
CA PRO A 180 -20.67 -13.50 5.36
C PRO A 180 -20.94 -12.00 5.45
N GLY A 181 -21.72 -11.46 4.51
CA GLY A 181 -22.01 -10.03 4.43
C GLY A 181 -20.90 -9.19 3.80
N ASN A 182 -19.86 -9.81 3.22
CA ASN A 182 -18.72 -9.13 2.58
C ASN A 182 -18.07 -8.13 3.55
N ILE A 183 -17.87 -8.50 4.81
CA ILE A 183 -17.27 -7.62 5.83
C ILE A 183 -15.76 -7.81 5.99
N GLY A 184 -15.16 -8.70 5.20
CA GLY A 184 -13.76 -9.06 5.31
C GLY A 184 -13.40 -10.21 4.38
N GLY A 185 -12.10 -10.41 4.23
CA GLY A 185 -11.51 -11.43 3.37
C GLY A 185 -10.39 -12.18 4.07
N GLY A 186 -9.90 -13.25 3.46
CA GLY A 186 -8.86 -14.09 4.01
C GLY A 186 -8.34 -15.09 3.00
N ALA A 187 -7.31 -15.83 3.39
CA ALA A 187 -6.79 -16.95 2.62
C ALA A 187 -6.40 -18.08 3.57
N THR A 188 -6.50 -19.30 3.08
CA THR A 188 -6.02 -20.50 3.73
C THR A 188 -4.92 -21.09 2.86
N TRP A 189 -3.81 -21.43 3.49
CA TRP A 189 -2.70 -22.12 2.84
C TRP A 189 -2.32 -23.37 3.62
N GLU A 190 -1.69 -24.30 2.92
CA GLU A 190 -1.12 -25.50 3.46
C GLU A 190 0.40 -25.45 3.31
N ASN A 191 1.09 -25.61 4.44
CA ASN A 191 2.53 -25.81 4.47
C ASN A 191 2.80 -27.31 4.51
N ASN A 192 3.33 -27.84 3.41
CA ASN A 192 3.75 -29.24 3.32
C ASN A 192 5.24 -29.41 3.67
N ASP A 193 5.93 -28.33 3.98
CA ASP A 193 7.31 -28.35 4.44
C ASP A 193 7.38 -28.78 5.91
N GLY A 194 8.07 -29.89 6.13
CA GLY A 194 8.39 -30.50 7.43
C GLY A 194 9.28 -29.65 8.34
N PHE A 195 10.00 -28.70 7.77
CA PHE A 195 11.25 -28.23 8.34
C PHE A 195 11.31 -26.71 8.49
N ALA A 196 10.62 -25.97 7.63
CA ALA A 196 10.70 -24.51 7.62
C ALA A 196 9.33 -23.84 7.72
N PRO A 197 9.23 -22.73 8.48
CA PRO A 197 8.12 -21.82 8.36
C PRO A 197 8.22 -21.02 7.06
N HIS A 198 7.08 -20.64 6.49
CA HIS A 198 7.03 -19.91 5.22
C HIS A 198 6.12 -18.69 5.30
N PRO A 199 6.51 -17.54 4.71
CA PRO A 199 5.71 -16.33 4.77
C PRO A 199 4.52 -16.38 3.79
N ALA A 200 3.41 -15.76 4.20
CA ALA A 200 2.29 -15.43 3.34
C ALA A 200 1.66 -14.10 3.74
N TRP A 201 0.78 -13.56 2.91
CA TRP A 201 0.06 -12.32 3.18
C TRP A 201 -1.34 -12.34 2.58
N VAL A 202 -2.27 -11.67 3.24
CA VAL A 202 -3.60 -11.35 2.72
C VAL A 202 -3.73 -9.84 2.61
N ARG A 203 -4.22 -9.34 1.48
CA ARG A 203 -4.62 -7.94 1.32
C ARG A 203 -6.11 -7.84 1.02
N VAL A 204 -6.83 -7.06 1.80
CA VAL A 204 -8.25 -6.74 1.53
C VAL A 204 -8.39 -5.30 1.07
N TYR A 205 -9.29 -5.06 0.13
CA TYR A 205 -9.71 -3.74 -0.32
C TYR A 205 -11.12 -3.48 0.19
N CYS A 206 -11.32 -2.35 0.86
CA CYS A 206 -12.57 -2.03 1.55
C CYS A 206 -13.15 -0.69 1.06
N THR A 207 -14.47 -0.56 1.11
CA THR A 207 -15.22 0.65 0.75
C THR A 207 -16.25 1.00 1.81
N SER A 208 -16.58 2.30 1.91
CA SER A 208 -17.70 2.83 2.69
C SER A 208 -19.04 2.38 2.14
#